data_AF-A0A7J6VZN2-F1
#
_entry.id   AF-A0A7J6VZN2-F1
#
_cell.length_a   1.000
_cell.length_b   1.000
_cell.length_c   1.000
_cell.angle_alpha   90.00
_cell.angle_beta   90.00
_cell.angle_gamma   90.00
#
_symmetry.space_group_name_H-M   'P 1'
#
loop_
_entity.id
_entity.type
_entity.pdbx_description
1 polymer ?
#
loop_
_entity_poly.entity_id
_entity_poly.type
_entity_poly.pdbx_seq_one_letter_code
_entity_poly.pdbx_strand_id
1 'polypeptide(L)'
;MASSIQISNELISASESGDVDYVKRFELDALRNWRSDEFGSSALVIAAAVDTTSSVCAEILERCPSLLCKPNKNGITALHAAAVNDNPEVIKFLLSASVASGQCYKLLIMKKA
;
A
#
# COMPACT_ATOMS: atom_id res chain seq x y z
N MET A 1 18.39 15.74 4.62
CA MET A 1 17.28 15.90 3.65
C MET A 1 17.40 14.95 2.46
N ALA A 2 18.58 14.76 1.84
CA ALA A 2 18.75 13.79 0.75
C ALA A 2 18.37 12.34 1.13
N SER A 3 18.69 11.91 2.36
CA SER A 3 18.40 10.55 2.85
C SER A 3 16.90 10.23 2.92
N SER A 4 16.05 11.21 3.23
CA SER A 4 14.59 10.99 3.32
C SER A 4 13.94 10.90 1.95
N ILE A 5 14.42 11.67 0.97
CA ILE A 5 13.91 11.66 -0.41
C ILE A 5 14.35 10.37 -1.12
N GLN A 6 15.58 9.93 -0.84
CA GLN A 6 16.14 8.70 -1.39
C GLN A 6 15.36 7.47 -0.93
N ILE A 7 15.07 7.37 0.37
CA ILE A 7 14.24 6.30 0.95
C ILE A 7 12.83 6.29 0.35
N SER A 8 12.26 7.46 0.04
CA SER A 8 10.96 7.56 -0.60
C SER A 8 10.96 6.95 -2.01
N ASN A 9 11.95 7.27 -2.83
CA ASN A 9 12.00 6.76 -4.21
C ASN A 9 12.33 5.26 -4.26
N GLU A 10 13.16 4.77 -3.34
CA GLU A 10 13.58 3.38 -3.30
C GLU A 10 12.40 2.44 -3.00
N LEU A 11 11.55 2.76 -2.02
CA LEU A 11 10.38 1.95 -1.69
C LEU A 11 9.36 1.90 -2.84
N ILE A 12 9.21 3.01 -3.58
CA ILE A 12 8.34 3.07 -4.76
C ILE A 12 8.90 2.17 -5.87
N SER A 13 10.19 2.32 -6.17
CA SER A 13 10.86 1.50 -7.20
C SER A 13 10.85 0.00 -6.86
N ALA A 14 10.96 -0.35 -5.59
CA ALA A 14 10.82 -1.73 -5.11
C ALA A 14 9.38 -2.25 -5.33
N SER A 15 8.38 -1.40 -5.13
CA SER A 15 6.98 -1.77 -5.37
C SER A 15 6.68 -1.99 -6.86
N GLU A 16 7.24 -1.16 -7.74
CA GLU A 16 7.10 -1.29 -9.20
C GLU A 16 7.81 -2.55 -9.75
N SER A 17 9.01 -2.84 -9.25
CA SER A 17 9.80 -3.99 -9.69
C SER A 17 9.40 -5.31 -9.01
N GLY A 18 8.53 -5.26 -7.99
CA GLY A 18 8.18 -6.42 -7.18
C GLY A 18 9.32 -6.90 -6.27
N ASP A 19 10.24 -6.03 -5.88
CA ASP A 19 11.35 -6.34 -4.97
C ASP A 19 10.86 -6.48 -3.51
N VAL A 20 10.28 -7.65 -3.23
CA VAL A 20 9.82 -8.04 -1.90
C VAL A 20 10.97 -8.07 -0.88
N ASP A 21 12.18 -8.42 -1.30
CA ASP A 21 13.33 -8.54 -0.40
C ASP A 21 13.79 -7.17 0.11
N TYR A 22 13.67 -6.11 -0.69
CA TYR A 22 13.85 -4.74 -0.21
C TYR A 22 12.82 -4.41 0.88
N VAL A 23 11.55 -4.69 0.64
CA VAL A 23 10.46 -4.40 1.59
C VAL A 23 10.65 -5.18 2.89
N LYS A 24 11.10 -6.44 2.85
CA LYS A 24 11.44 -7.23 4.05
C LYS A 24 12.51 -6.58 4.93
N ARG A 25 13.55 -6.02 4.29
CA ARG A 25 14.69 -5.40 4.98
C ARG A 25 14.39 -3.99 5.50
N PHE A 26 13.36 -3.34 4.97
CA PHE A 26 12.96 -2.00 5.39
C PHE A 26 12.57 -1.99 6.88
N GLU A 27 12.98 -0.99 7.64
CA GLU A 27 12.71 -0.90 9.08
C GLU A 27 11.19 -0.80 9.34
N LEU A 28 10.67 -1.52 10.34
CA LEU A 28 9.23 -1.72 10.52
C LEU A 28 8.50 -0.42 10.89
N ASP A 29 9.02 0.33 11.85
CA ASP A 29 8.40 1.58 12.30
C ASP A 29 8.48 2.66 11.21
N ALA A 30 9.57 2.69 10.45
CA ALA A 30 9.73 3.50 9.26
C ALA A 30 8.68 3.11 8.21
N LEU A 31 8.50 1.81 7.90
CA LEU A 31 7.52 1.34 6.91
C LEU A 31 6.09 1.75 7.31
N ARG A 32 5.74 1.53 8.59
CA ARG A 32 4.43 1.85 9.15
C ARG A 32 4.11 3.35 9.09
N ASN A 33 5.12 4.17 9.33
CA ASN A 33 5.00 5.62 9.38
C ASN A 33 5.33 6.32 8.07
N TRP A 34 5.87 5.60 7.08
CA TRP A 34 6.24 6.15 5.78
C TRP A 34 5.04 6.77 5.08
N ARG A 35 5.22 7.99 4.54
CA ARG A 35 4.21 8.70 3.78
C ARG A 35 4.85 9.30 2.54
N SER A 36 4.17 9.19 1.40
CA SER A 36 4.55 9.96 0.22
C SER A 36 4.40 11.45 0.50
N ASP A 37 5.20 12.25 -0.17
CA ASP A 37 5.22 13.70 -0.05
C ASP A 37 3.92 14.34 -0.56
N GLU A 38 3.51 14.00 -1.78
CA GLU A 38 2.42 14.66 -2.51
C GLU A 38 1.07 14.47 -1.82
N PHE A 39 0.71 13.23 -1.51
CA PHE A 39 -0.63 12.89 -1.00
C PHE A 39 -0.63 12.32 0.42
N GLY A 40 0.54 12.14 1.04
CA GLY A 40 0.63 11.44 2.31
C GLY A 40 0.20 9.98 2.20
N SER A 41 0.41 9.35 1.05
CA SER A 41 0.03 7.96 0.81
C SER A 41 0.91 7.02 1.62
N SER A 42 0.33 5.99 2.22
CA SER A 42 1.12 4.94 2.88
C SER A 42 1.84 4.08 1.84
N ALA A 43 2.81 3.28 2.30
CA ALA A 43 3.51 2.31 1.46
C ALA A 43 2.52 1.39 0.73
N LEU A 44 1.45 0.94 1.41
CA LEU A 44 0.44 0.07 0.82
C LEU A 44 -0.39 0.78 -0.26
N VAL A 45 -0.69 2.07 -0.11
CA VAL A 45 -1.45 2.82 -1.15
C VAL A 45 -0.64 2.94 -2.42
N ILE A 46 0.68 3.20 -2.30
CA ILE A 46 1.56 3.27 -3.46
C ILE A 46 1.74 1.89 -4.07
N ALA A 47 2.08 0.88 -3.26
CA ALA A 47 2.23 -0.49 -3.74
C ALA A 47 0.98 -0.97 -4.47
N ALA A 48 -0.22 -0.69 -3.96
CA ALA A 48 -1.44 -1.12 -4.62
C ALA A 48 -1.71 -0.44 -5.98
N ALA A 49 -1.08 0.71 -6.25
CA ALA A 49 -1.15 1.37 -7.55
C ALA A 49 -0.23 0.72 -8.59
N VAL A 50 0.92 0.20 -8.16
CA VAL A 50 2.03 -0.20 -9.07
C VAL A 50 2.38 -1.68 -9.04
N ASP A 51 2.07 -2.39 -7.95
CA ASP A 51 2.42 -3.80 -7.76
C ASP A 51 1.61 -4.69 -8.69
N THR A 52 2.27 -5.36 -9.62
CA THR A 52 1.61 -6.20 -10.61
C THR A 52 1.21 -7.58 -10.09
N THR A 53 1.81 -8.05 -9.00
CA THR A 53 1.69 -9.44 -8.52
C THR A 53 1.01 -9.58 -7.16
N SER A 54 0.73 -8.46 -6.49
CA SER A 54 0.30 -8.37 -5.09
C SER A 54 1.35 -8.82 -4.06
N SER A 55 2.55 -9.24 -4.47
CA SER A 55 3.57 -9.78 -3.57
C SER A 55 4.10 -8.72 -2.61
N VAL A 56 4.28 -7.48 -3.09
CA VAL A 56 4.74 -6.37 -2.25
C VAL A 56 3.60 -5.93 -1.33
N CYS A 57 2.37 -5.88 -1.83
CA CYS A 57 1.19 -5.61 -1.01
C CYS A 57 1.04 -6.65 0.12
N ALA A 58 1.31 -7.92 -0.16
CA ALA A 58 1.25 -9.00 0.80
C ALA A 58 2.29 -8.84 1.89
N GLU A 59 3.55 -8.60 1.54
CA GLU A 59 4.62 -8.38 2.50
C GLU A 59 4.35 -7.15 3.39
N ILE A 60 3.89 -6.04 2.80
CA ILE A 60 3.53 -4.84 3.55
C ILE A 60 2.39 -5.15 4.55
N LEU A 61 1.38 -5.91 4.16
CA LEU A 61 0.26 -6.25 5.04
C LEU A 61 0.60 -7.29 6.11
N GLU A 62 1.49 -8.22 5.82
CA GLU A 62 2.02 -9.18 6.80
C GLU A 62 2.73 -8.43 7.93
N ARG A 63 3.58 -7.45 7.56
CA ARG A 63 4.34 -6.65 8.52
C ARG A 63 3.51 -5.55 9.18
N CYS A 64 2.62 -4.91 8.42
CA CYS A 64 1.83 -3.75 8.86
C CYS A 64 0.33 -3.88 8.54
N PRO A 65 -0.42 -4.80 9.19
CA PRO A 65 -1.85 -5.00 8.91
C PRO A 65 -2.71 -3.75 9.07
N SER A 66 -2.29 -2.84 9.96
CA SER A 66 -2.98 -1.55 10.21
C SER A 66 -3.03 -0.61 9.00
N LEU A 67 -2.26 -0.87 7.94
CA LEU A 67 -2.26 -0.05 6.73
C LEU A 67 -3.42 -0.39 5.78
N LEU A 68 -4.06 -1.56 5.92
CA LEU A 68 -5.11 -2.07 5.03
C LEU A 68 -6.23 -1.04 4.79
N CYS A 69 -6.73 -0.45 5.87
CA CYS A 69 -7.81 0.54 5.82
C CYS A 69 -7.33 1.97 6.06
N LYS A 70 -6.02 2.24 5.94
CA LYS A 70 -5.46 3.56 6.23
C LYS A 70 -5.55 4.45 4.99
N PRO A 71 -6.39 5.51 4.99
CA PRO A 71 -6.45 6.44 3.88
C PRO A 71 -5.26 7.40 3.89
N ASN A 72 -4.96 7.97 2.73
CA ASN A 72 -4.09 9.13 2.58
C ASN A 72 -4.85 10.43 2.91
N LYS A 73 -4.23 11.60 2.68
CA LYS A 73 -4.84 12.92 2.97
C LYS A 73 -6.14 13.19 2.20
N ASN A 74 -6.34 12.52 1.07
CA ASN A 74 -7.52 12.68 0.21
C ASN A 74 -8.58 11.60 0.46
N GLY A 75 -8.42 10.75 1.48
CA GLY A 75 -9.35 9.64 1.74
C GLY A 75 -9.09 8.39 0.89
N ILE A 76 -8.06 8.39 0.04
CA ILE A 76 -7.74 7.27 -0.86
C ILE A 76 -7.07 6.14 -0.08
N THR A 77 -7.59 4.93 -0.23
CA THR A 77 -7.04 3.69 0.34
C THR A 77 -6.35 2.86 -0.72
N ALA A 78 -5.67 1.78 -0.31
CA ALA A 78 -5.01 0.86 -1.22
C ALA A 78 -5.98 0.26 -2.27
N LEU A 79 -7.22 -0.04 -1.87
CA LEU A 79 -8.23 -0.57 -2.79
C LEU A 79 -8.66 0.47 -3.84
N HIS A 80 -8.77 1.76 -3.47
CA HIS A 80 -9.03 2.82 -4.45
C HIS A 80 -7.90 2.92 -5.47
N ALA A 81 -6.65 2.88 -5.01
CA ALA A 81 -5.47 2.95 -5.88
C ALA A 81 -5.43 1.78 -6.86
N ALA A 82 -5.67 0.54 -6.39
CA ALA A 82 -5.73 -0.64 -7.24
C ALA A 82 -6.86 -0.57 -8.28
N ALA A 83 -8.03 -0.03 -7.88
CA ALA A 83 -9.16 0.15 -8.80
C ALA A 83 -8.91 1.22 -9.87
N VAL A 84 -8.28 2.34 -9.51
CA VAL A 84 -7.94 3.41 -10.46
C VAL A 84 -6.92 2.93 -11.50
N ASN A 85 -6.02 2.03 -11.12
CA ASN A 85 -4.98 1.49 -12.00
C ASN A 85 -5.36 0.17 -12.67
N ASP A 86 -6.65 -0.22 -12.63
CA ASP A 86 -7.18 -1.45 -13.23
C ASP A 86 -6.35 -2.71 -12.90
N ASN A 87 -6.07 -2.90 -11.60
CA ASN A 87 -5.23 -3.99 -11.11
C ASN A 87 -6.06 -5.07 -10.39
N PRO A 88 -6.69 -6.00 -11.14
CA PRO A 88 -7.61 -6.97 -10.57
C PRO A 88 -6.96 -7.94 -9.59
N GLU A 89 -5.68 -8.28 -9.76
CA GLU A 89 -4.97 -9.19 -8.86
C GLU A 89 -4.78 -8.57 -7.48
N VAL A 90 -4.32 -7.32 -7.42
CA VAL A 90 -4.23 -6.59 -6.15
C VAL A 90 -5.61 -6.35 -5.53
N ILE A 91 -6.64 -6.04 -6.34
CA ILE A 91 -8.02 -5.89 -5.85
C ILE A 91 -8.50 -7.16 -5.15
N LYS A 92 -8.36 -8.33 -5.81
CA LYS A 92 -8.74 -9.62 -5.23
C LYS A 92 -7.98 -9.91 -3.93
N PHE A 93 -6.68 -9.63 -3.92
CA PHE A 93 -5.85 -9.80 -2.73
C PHE A 93 -6.31 -8.92 -1.57
N LEU A 94 -6.48 -7.61 -1.80
CA LEU A 94 -6.92 -6.67 -0.76
C LEU A 94 -8.32 -6.99 -0.23
N LEU A 95 -9.24 -7.41 -1.10
CA LEU A 95 -10.57 -7.88 -0.68
C LEU A 95 -10.47 -9.12 0.20
N SER A 96 -9.66 -10.10 -0.19
CA SER A 96 -9.43 -11.32 0.59
C SER A 96 -8.83 -11.01 1.97
N ALA A 97 -7.83 -10.13 2.03
CA ALA A 97 -7.22 -9.66 3.28
C ALA A 97 -8.24 -8.91 4.17
N SER A 98 -9.18 -8.17 3.58
CA SER A 98 -10.24 -7.48 4.31
C SER A 98 -11.25 -8.42 4.97
N VAL A 99 -11.58 -9.52 4.28
CA VAL A 99 -12.47 -10.57 4.80
C VAL A 99 -11.78 -11.30 5.93
N ALA A 100 -10.52 -11.69 5.75
CA ALA A 100 -9.74 -12.39 6.76
C ALA A 100 -9.56 -11.57 8.04
N SER A 101 -9.43 -10.25 7.93
CA SER A 101 -9.24 -9.34 9.08
C SER A 101 -10.54 -8.80 9.70
N GLY A 102 -11.72 -9.17 9.18
CA GLY A 102 -13.01 -8.67 9.66
C GLY A 102 -13.29 -7.19 9.37
N GLN A 103 -12.55 -6.60 8.41
CA GLN A 103 -12.61 -5.17 8.09
C GLN A 103 -13.40 -4.86 6.80
N CYS A 104 -14.14 -5.83 6.25
CA CYS A 104 -14.90 -5.72 4.99
C CYS A 104 -15.67 -4.42 4.82
N TYR A 105 -16.40 -3.98 5.84
CA TYR A 105 -17.30 -2.82 5.73
C TYR A 105 -16.54 -1.51 5.55
N LYS A 106 -15.27 -1.43 5.95
CA LYS A 106 -14.48 -0.19 5.91
C LYS A 106 -13.79 0.03 4.56
N LEU A 107 -13.59 -1.04 3.79
CA LEU A 107 -12.99 -1.01 2.46
C LEU A 107 -14.02 -0.88 1.34
N LEU A 108 -15.24 -1.42 1.53
CA LEU A 108 -16.31 -1.39 0.53
C LEU A 108 -16.98 -0.03 0.35
N ILE A 109 -16.77 0.92 1.28
CA ILE A 109 -17.25 2.29 1.09
C ILE A 109 -16.24 3.03 0.22
N MET A 110 -16.22 2.71 -1.07
CA MET A 110 -15.71 3.60 -2.10
C MET A 110 -16.63 4.82 -2.20
N LYS A 111 -16.66 5.69 -1.18
CA LYS A 111 -17.33 6.99 -1.30
C LYS A 111 -16.51 7.81 -2.30
N LYS A 112 -16.91 7.70 -3.56
CA LYS A 112 -16.66 8.67 -4.62
C LYS A 112 -16.82 10.06 -4.00
N ALA A 113 -15.76 10.84 -4.01
CA ALA A 113 -15.84 12.28 -3.76
C ALA A 113 -16.79 12.92 -4.78
#